data_AF-A0A9Y1FI95-F1
#
_entry.id   AF-A0A9Y1FI95-F1
#
_cell.length_a   1.000
_cell.length_b   1.000
_cell.length_c   1.000
_cell.angle_alpha   90.00
_cell.angle_beta   90.00
_cell.angle_gamma   90.00
#
_symmetry.space_group_name_H-M   'P 1'
#
loop_
_entity.id
_entity.type
_entity.pdbx_description
1 polymer ?
#
loop_
_entity_poly.entity_id
_entity_poly.type
_entity_poly.pdbx_seq_one_letter_code
_entity_poly.pdbx_strand_id
1 'polypeptide(L)'
;MIDVTTSSDKSKLEFSNLFFATIEQRISDLSSFDSLQKKRSERMIIELSLFFNKFFSKEIVQKTALELILKLERFFENEVKLQRLTKVRVAQYYLILFDTNLSHLGEKITPIHLELLKKNKIIPKKSKICSYLEIKKKQKELERKKLIRKVNNVKFSELIKKRVNSILQECETDEIFKNKFANKIKERTNVLLSKGIKPHIDANQAAIVIILSICRDLKVDRKISKRIMENYCEKYDLDKKKIRRQYYQFNRRIIRE
;
A
#
# COMPACT_ATOMS: atom_id res chain seq x y z
N MET A 1 -13.23 34.20 -18.43
CA MET A 1 -12.51 33.08 -17.79
C MET A 1 -13.00 32.97 -16.36
N ILE A 2 -13.77 31.93 -16.03
CA ILE A 2 -14.22 31.69 -14.64
C ILE A 2 -13.12 30.87 -13.96
N ASP A 3 -12.59 31.38 -12.85
CA ASP A 3 -11.56 30.75 -12.02
C ASP A 3 -12.04 29.41 -11.46
N VAL A 4 -11.60 28.32 -12.07
CA VAL A 4 -11.91 26.93 -11.66
C VAL A 4 -11.00 26.46 -10.50
N THR A 5 -10.01 27.25 -10.10
CA THR A 5 -9.00 26.86 -9.09
C THR A 5 -9.42 27.14 -7.65
N THR A 6 -10.31 28.11 -7.40
CA THR A 6 -10.68 28.52 -6.03
C THR A 6 -11.75 27.62 -5.37
N SER A 7 -12.59 26.92 -6.14
CA SER A 7 -13.61 26.01 -5.60
C SER A 7 -13.03 24.66 -5.12
N SER A 8 -11.94 24.21 -5.74
CA SER A 8 -11.22 22.98 -5.40
C SER A 8 -10.52 23.06 -4.04
N ASP A 9 -10.01 24.24 -3.66
CA ASP A 9 -9.32 24.41 -2.38
C ASP A 9 -10.26 24.73 -1.23
N LYS A 10 -11.38 25.43 -1.49
CA LYS A 10 -12.46 25.60 -0.49
C LYS A 10 -13.12 24.27 -0.14
N SER A 11 -13.44 23.44 -1.13
CA SER A 11 -14.02 22.10 -0.89
C SER A 11 -13.05 21.15 -0.16
N LYS A 12 -11.73 21.26 -0.40
CA LYS A 12 -10.71 20.54 0.39
C LYS A 12 -10.65 21.02 1.84
N LEU A 13 -10.78 22.34 2.07
CA LEU A 13 -10.75 22.93 3.40
C LEU A 13 -12.01 22.56 4.20
N GLU A 14 -13.18 22.68 3.59
CA GLU A 14 -14.48 22.34 4.18
C GLU A 14 -14.59 20.85 4.50
N PHE A 15 -14.13 19.97 3.60
CA PHE A 15 -14.12 18.53 3.86
C PHE A 15 -13.12 18.13 4.96
N SER A 16 -11.96 18.79 4.99
CA SER A 16 -10.99 18.61 6.07
C SER A 16 -11.61 19.00 7.42
N ASN A 17 -12.33 20.12 7.46
CA ASN A 17 -13.00 20.59 8.66
C ASN A 17 -14.15 19.65 9.09
N LEU A 18 -14.90 19.09 8.14
CA LEU A 18 -15.98 18.13 8.43
C LEU A 18 -15.42 16.80 8.96
N PHE A 19 -14.31 16.32 8.39
CA PHE A 19 -13.59 15.14 8.86
C PHE A 19 -13.04 15.35 10.27
N PHE A 20 -12.46 16.53 10.54
CA PHE A 20 -11.98 16.90 11.87
C PHE A 20 -13.12 16.99 12.89
N ALA A 21 -14.27 17.60 12.52
CA ALA A 21 -15.45 17.65 13.38
C ALA A 21 -15.97 16.24 13.72
N THR A 22 -16.00 15.32 12.74
CA THR A 22 -16.43 13.93 12.95
C THR A 22 -15.46 13.16 13.85
N ILE A 23 -14.17 13.43 13.73
CA ILE A 23 -13.13 12.89 14.62
C ILE A 23 -13.30 13.44 16.04
N GLU A 24 -13.44 14.76 16.20
CA GLU A 24 -13.60 15.44 17.49
C GLU A 24 -14.88 14.99 18.22
N GLN A 25 -15.97 14.80 17.50
CA GLN A 25 -17.24 14.34 18.05
C GLN A 25 -17.14 12.89 18.56
N ARG A 26 -16.49 11.98 17.81
CA ARG A 26 -16.25 10.61 18.28
C ARG A 26 -15.18 10.50 19.38
N ILE A 27 -14.28 11.47 19.45
CA ILE A 27 -13.31 11.62 20.54
C ILE A 27 -14.01 12.06 21.83
N SER A 28 -15.02 12.93 21.74
CA SER A 28 -15.85 13.32 22.88
C SER A 28 -16.47 12.10 23.58
N ASP A 29 -16.90 11.11 22.80
CA ASP A 29 -17.62 9.93 23.31
C ASP A 29 -16.71 8.86 23.97
N LEU A 30 -15.38 9.00 23.88
CA LEU A 30 -14.38 8.03 24.37
C LEU A 30 -13.69 8.50 25.67
N SER A 31 -14.47 8.86 26.69
CA SER A 31 -13.95 9.45 27.92
C SER A 31 -13.43 8.42 28.94
N SER A 32 -12.19 7.95 28.75
CA SER A 32 -11.31 7.45 29.83
C SER A 32 -9.80 7.66 29.57
N PHE A 33 -9.46 8.59 28.68
CA PHE A 33 -8.07 8.94 28.35
C PHE A 33 -7.68 10.30 28.94
N ASP A 34 -6.51 10.38 29.60
CA ASP A 34 -5.94 11.66 30.06
C ASP A 34 -5.86 12.64 28.86
N SER A 35 -6.61 13.75 28.96
CA SER A 35 -6.98 14.61 27.83
C SER A 35 -5.78 15.12 27.03
N LEU A 36 -4.62 15.24 27.68
CA LEU A 36 -3.37 15.67 27.07
C LEU A 36 -2.70 14.60 26.20
N GLN A 37 -2.74 13.33 26.63
CA GLN A 37 -2.15 12.22 25.86
C GLN A 37 -2.97 11.91 24.61
N LYS A 38 -4.29 12.06 24.71
CA LYS A 38 -5.22 11.94 23.59
C LYS A 38 -4.91 12.97 22.50
N LYS A 39 -4.85 14.26 22.88
CA LYS A 39 -4.47 15.38 21.99
C LYS A 39 -3.09 15.20 21.35
N ARG A 40 -2.10 14.67 22.10
CA ARG A 40 -0.75 14.40 21.56
C ARG A 40 -0.75 13.28 20.53
N SER A 41 -1.59 12.26 20.73
CA SER A 41 -1.73 11.14 19.81
C SER A 41 -2.43 11.57 18.53
N GLU A 42 -3.52 12.32 18.64
CA GLU A 42 -4.26 12.91 17.51
C GLU A 42 -3.36 13.76 16.63
N ARG A 43 -2.58 14.68 17.20
CA ARG A 43 -1.63 15.50 16.43
C ARG A 43 -0.64 14.64 15.64
N MET A 44 -0.14 13.56 16.23
CA MET A 44 0.77 12.64 15.54
C MET A 44 0.08 11.92 14.37
N ILE A 45 -1.16 11.49 14.55
CA ILE A 45 -1.98 10.85 13.51
C ILE A 45 -2.21 11.82 12.35
N ILE A 46 -2.49 13.08 12.64
CA ILE A 46 -2.67 14.14 11.65
C ILE A 46 -1.38 14.38 10.85
N GLU A 47 -0.24 14.57 11.54
CA GLU A 47 1.06 14.77 10.88
C GLU A 47 1.40 13.62 9.93
N LEU A 48 1.17 12.37 10.35
CA LEU A 48 1.40 11.19 9.52
C LEU A 48 0.43 11.13 8.33
N SER A 49 -0.85 11.45 8.55
CA SER A 49 -1.85 11.43 7.49
C SER A 49 -1.57 12.48 6.42
N LEU A 50 -1.20 13.70 6.82
CA LEU A 50 -0.78 14.75 5.89
C LEU A 50 0.48 14.36 5.11
N PHE A 51 1.42 13.66 5.74
CA PHE A 51 2.60 13.15 5.06
C PHE A 51 2.25 12.08 4.02
N PHE A 52 1.46 11.06 4.39
CA PHE A 52 1.16 9.94 3.50
C PHE A 52 0.15 10.27 2.39
N ASN A 53 -0.69 11.28 2.58
CA ASN A 53 -1.54 11.82 1.50
C ASN A 53 -0.76 12.35 0.30
N LYS A 54 0.56 12.58 0.43
CA LYS A 54 1.44 12.95 -0.69
C LYS A 54 1.79 11.77 -1.60
N PHE A 55 1.62 10.54 -1.12
CA PHE A 55 2.08 9.32 -1.79
C PHE A 55 0.95 8.33 -2.09
N PHE A 56 -0.10 8.34 -1.28
CA PHE A 56 -1.19 7.38 -1.33
C PHE A 56 -2.55 8.07 -1.38
N SER A 57 -3.59 7.31 -1.74
CA SER A 57 -4.95 7.85 -1.84
C SER A 57 -5.46 8.35 -0.49
N LYS A 58 -6.25 9.42 -0.51
CA LYS A 58 -6.86 9.98 0.71
C LYS A 58 -7.69 8.94 1.47
N GLU A 59 -8.39 8.08 0.73
CA GLU A 59 -9.25 7.04 1.30
C GLU A 59 -8.46 6.08 2.20
N ILE A 60 -7.31 5.56 1.75
CA ILE A 60 -6.53 4.58 2.53
C ILE A 60 -5.87 5.21 3.75
N VAL A 61 -5.44 6.46 3.61
CA VAL A 61 -4.87 7.27 4.69
C VAL A 61 -5.92 7.56 5.77
N GLN A 62 -7.13 8.00 5.36
CA GLN A 62 -8.24 8.27 6.27
C GLN A 62 -8.73 7.01 6.98
N LYS A 63 -8.90 5.91 6.24
CA LYS A 63 -9.27 4.62 6.81
C LYS A 63 -8.28 4.19 7.91
N THR A 64 -6.99 4.38 7.66
CA THR A 64 -5.94 4.03 8.64
C THR A 64 -5.97 4.94 9.86
N ALA A 65 -6.14 6.25 9.66
CA ALA A 65 -6.26 7.19 10.77
C ALA A 65 -7.45 6.84 11.68
N LEU A 66 -8.62 6.58 11.08
CA LEU A 66 -9.82 6.18 11.80
C LEU A 66 -9.64 4.83 12.52
N GLU A 67 -9.05 3.84 11.84
CA GLU A 67 -8.78 2.53 12.44
C GLU A 67 -7.84 2.63 13.63
N LEU A 68 -6.81 3.49 13.55
CA LEU A 68 -5.94 3.73 14.70
C LEU A 68 -6.73 4.37 15.83
N ILE A 69 -7.47 5.45 15.58
CA ILE A 69 -8.28 6.16 16.58
C ILE A 69 -9.21 5.20 17.33
N LEU A 70 -9.92 4.32 16.60
CA LEU A 70 -10.82 3.33 17.20
C LEU A 70 -10.11 2.23 17.97
N LYS A 71 -8.85 1.92 17.62
CA LYS A 71 -8.06 0.87 18.26
C LYS A 71 -7.08 1.37 19.30
N LEU A 72 -6.94 2.69 19.44
CA LEU A 72 -6.06 3.36 20.39
C LEU A 72 -6.22 2.67 21.75
N GLU A 73 -7.40 2.76 22.36
CA GLU A 73 -7.69 2.18 23.69
C GLU A 73 -7.30 0.71 23.83
N ARG A 74 -7.59 -0.14 22.82
CA ARG A 74 -7.24 -1.57 22.83
C ARG A 74 -5.75 -1.86 22.67
N PHE A 75 -5.03 -1.05 21.88
CA PHE A 75 -3.57 -1.12 21.85
C PHE A 75 -2.98 -0.70 23.20
N PHE A 76 -3.73 0.10 23.96
CA PHE A 76 -3.28 0.71 25.22
C PHE A 76 -3.59 -0.11 26.46
N GLU A 77 -4.75 -0.77 26.57
CA GLU A 77 -5.04 -1.70 27.68
C GLU A 77 -3.95 -2.77 27.85
N ASN A 78 -3.34 -3.18 26.74
CA ASN A 78 -2.22 -4.13 26.72
C ASN A 78 -0.86 -3.52 27.12
N GLU A 79 -0.70 -2.20 27.04
CA GLU A 79 0.53 -1.48 27.39
C GLU A 79 0.45 -0.72 28.73
N VAL A 80 -0.73 -0.65 29.38
CA VAL A 80 -0.96 0.03 30.67
C VAL A 80 -0.06 -0.48 31.80
N LYS A 81 0.49 -1.71 31.70
CA LYS A 81 1.51 -2.21 32.64
C LYS A 81 2.92 -1.62 32.43
N LEU A 82 3.21 -0.95 31.31
CA LEU A 82 4.55 -0.48 30.91
C LEU A 82 4.52 0.90 30.21
N GLN A 83 4.52 1.95 31.04
CA GLN A 83 5.05 3.30 30.76
C GLN A 83 4.66 4.00 29.44
N ARG A 84 3.83 5.05 29.60
CA ARG A 84 3.58 6.24 28.76
C ARG A 84 3.62 6.10 27.23
N LEU A 85 2.50 6.49 26.63
CA LEU A 85 2.35 6.77 25.20
C LEU A 85 3.36 7.82 24.71
N THR A 86 4.35 7.39 23.95
CA THR A 86 5.24 8.31 23.24
C THR A 86 4.74 8.52 21.81
N LYS A 87 4.98 9.71 21.24
CA LYS A 87 4.70 10.00 19.82
C LYS A 87 5.26 8.92 18.88
N VAL A 88 6.40 8.34 19.26
CA VAL A 88 7.06 7.26 18.52
C VAL A 88 6.21 5.97 18.48
N ARG A 89 5.57 5.59 19.59
CA ARG A 89 4.69 4.41 19.62
C ARG A 89 3.44 4.64 18.79
N VAL A 90 2.81 5.81 18.89
CA VAL A 90 1.66 6.19 18.04
C VAL A 90 2.03 6.10 16.56
N ALA A 91 3.21 6.62 16.20
CA ALA A 91 3.70 6.53 14.83
C ALA A 91 3.95 5.08 14.40
N GLN A 92 4.52 4.25 15.27
CA GLN A 92 4.72 2.84 14.98
C GLN A 92 3.39 2.13 14.70
N TYR A 93 2.37 2.33 15.55
CA TYR A 93 1.05 1.74 15.37
C TYR A 93 0.36 2.23 14.10
N TYR A 94 0.45 3.52 13.82
CA TYR A 94 -0.04 4.08 12.54
C TYR A 94 0.63 3.39 11.35
N LEU A 95 1.97 3.29 11.34
CA LEU A 95 2.71 2.68 10.23
C LEU A 95 2.37 1.19 10.06
N ILE A 96 2.13 0.46 11.14
CA ILE A 96 1.71 -0.94 11.08
C ILE A 96 0.32 -1.08 10.46
N LEU A 97 -0.65 -0.29 10.93
CA LEU A 97 -2.00 -0.29 10.38
C LEU A 97 -2.00 0.16 8.92
N PHE A 98 -1.22 1.19 8.61
CA PHE A 98 -1.09 1.71 7.26
C PHE A 98 -0.54 0.65 6.31
N ASP A 99 0.57 0.00 6.67
CA ASP A 99 1.16 -1.06 5.85
C ASP A 99 0.26 -2.30 5.72
N THR A 100 -0.52 -2.61 6.75
CA THR A 100 -1.54 -3.67 6.71
C THR A 100 -2.64 -3.31 5.70
N ASN A 101 -3.15 -2.08 5.77
CA ASN A 101 -4.17 -1.56 4.86
C ASN A 101 -3.66 -1.47 3.41
N LEU A 102 -2.41 -1.04 3.19
CA LEU A 102 -1.77 -1.05 1.88
C LEU A 102 -1.58 -2.47 1.33
N SER A 103 -1.25 -3.44 2.18
CA SER A 103 -1.07 -4.84 1.78
C SER A 103 -2.34 -5.44 1.16
N HIS A 104 -3.52 -4.98 1.59
CA HIS A 104 -4.80 -5.33 0.96
C HIS A 104 -4.87 -4.87 -0.50
N LEU A 105 -4.31 -3.71 -0.79
CA LEU A 105 -4.24 -3.08 -2.11
C LEU A 105 -3.03 -3.57 -2.94
N GLY A 106 -2.13 -4.36 -2.36
CA GLY A 106 -0.88 -4.78 -3.03
C GLY A 106 0.20 -3.71 -3.04
N GLU A 107 0.02 -2.69 -2.20
CA GLU A 107 1.02 -1.65 -1.93
C GLU A 107 1.73 -1.93 -0.61
N LYS A 108 2.76 -1.15 -0.31
CA LYS A 108 3.49 -1.23 0.96
C LYS A 108 4.20 0.07 1.29
N ILE A 109 4.52 0.25 2.56
CA ILE A 109 5.48 1.27 2.97
C ILE A 109 6.87 0.82 2.49
N THR A 110 7.60 1.71 1.82
CA THR A 110 8.97 1.48 1.37
C THR A 110 9.97 2.11 2.37
N PRO A 111 11.25 1.67 2.36
CA PRO A 111 12.29 2.32 3.15
C PRO A 111 12.40 3.83 2.90
N ILE A 112 12.18 4.28 1.66
CA ILE A 112 12.20 5.70 1.27
C ILE A 112 11.15 6.50 2.04
N HIS A 113 9.92 5.98 2.17
CA HIS A 113 8.88 6.66 2.96
C HIS A 113 9.31 6.85 4.43
N LEU A 114 9.97 5.85 5.02
CA LEU A 114 10.45 5.91 6.40
C LEU A 114 11.63 6.88 6.57
N GLU A 115 12.52 6.97 5.59
CA GLU A 115 13.62 7.93 5.57
C GLU A 115 13.10 9.36 5.47
N LEU A 116 12.10 9.60 4.61
CA LEU A 116 11.46 10.91 4.46
C LEU A 116 10.74 11.35 5.74
N LEU A 117 10.07 10.44 6.46
CA LEU A 117 9.50 10.73 7.79
C LEU A 117 10.55 11.21 8.79
N LYS A 118 11.75 10.60 8.79
CA LYS A 118 12.88 11.00 9.65
C LYS A 118 13.51 12.31 9.20
N LYS A 119 13.67 12.54 7.89
CA LYS A 119 14.21 13.78 7.31
C LYS A 119 13.32 14.97 7.66
N ASN A 120 12.01 14.79 7.56
CA ASN A 120 11.00 15.80 7.89
C ASN A 120 10.75 15.97 9.40
N LYS A 121 11.53 15.28 10.26
CA LYS A 121 11.43 15.34 11.73
C LYS A 121 10.05 14.94 12.31
N ILE A 122 9.20 14.28 11.52
CA ILE A 122 7.91 13.74 11.96
C ILE A 122 8.17 12.61 12.99
N ILE A 123 9.19 11.79 12.72
CA ILE A 123 9.66 10.74 13.65
C ILE A 123 11.11 11.06 14.03
N PRO A 124 11.56 10.82 15.28
CA PRO A 124 12.94 11.02 15.69
C PRO A 124 13.93 10.24 14.80
N LYS A 125 14.99 10.91 14.34
CA LYS A 125 16.02 10.31 13.45
C LYS A 125 16.61 9.00 14.00
N LYS A 126 16.86 8.94 15.31
CA LYS A 126 17.43 7.78 16.02
C LYS A 126 16.39 6.69 16.38
N SER A 127 15.12 6.86 16.01
CA SER A 127 14.09 5.86 16.31
C SER A 127 14.30 4.58 15.50
N LYS A 128 14.76 3.52 16.17
CA LYS A 128 14.81 2.15 15.63
C LYS A 128 13.42 1.50 15.54
N ILE A 129 12.51 1.94 16.40
CA ILE A 129 11.14 1.42 16.57
C ILE A 129 10.30 1.59 15.30
N CYS A 130 10.57 2.64 14.51
CA CYS A 130 9.90 2.91 13.22
C CYS A 130 10.72 2.44 12.01
N SER A 131 11.60 1.45 12.17
CA SER A 131 12.26 0.79 11.03
C SER A 131 11.33 -0.23 10.37
N TYR A 132 11.55 -0.53 9.09
CA TYR A 132 10.72 -1.50 8.37
C TYR A 132 10.71 -2.88 9.03
N LEU A 133 11.87 -3.34 9.52
CA LEU A 133 11.99 -4.62 10.22
C LEU A 133 11.20 -4.64 11.53
N GLU A 134 11.30 -3.58 12.35
CA GLU A 134 10.55 -3.48 13.60
C GLU A 134 9.03 -3.38 13.36
N ILE A 135 8.61 -2.64 12.34
CA ILE A 135 7.20 -2.58 11.91
C ILE A 135 6.71 -3.99 11.58
N LYS A 136 7.46 -4.77 10.79
CA LYS A 136 7.08 -6.15 10.43
C LYS A 136 7.08 -7.11 11.62
N LYS A 137 8.04 -6.97 12.53
CA LYS A 137 8.07 -7.76 13.77
C LYS A 137 6.84 -7.48 14.62
N LYS A 138 6.52 -6.21 14.84
CA LYS A 138 5.37 -5.79 15.67
C LYS A 138 4.04 -6.09 14.98
N GLN A 139 3.96 -6.00 13.66
CA GLN A 139 2.78 -6.42 12.88
C GLN A 139 2.43 -7.89 13.18
N LYS A 140 3.41 -8.81 13.10
CA LYS A 140 3.20 -10.23 13.43
C LYS A 140 2.76 -10.44 14.89
N GLU A 141 3.28 -9.64 15.82
CA GLU A 141 2.87 -9.68 17.23
C GLU A 141 1.39 -9.29 17.38
N LEU A 142 0.97 -8.19 16.75
CA LEU A 142 -0.41 -7.69 16.81
C LEU A 142 -1.39 -8.62 16.09
N GLU A 143 -0.98 -9.29 15.01
CA GLU A 143 -1.75 -10.33 14.35
C GLU A 143 -1.99 -11.53 15.28
N ARG A 144 -0.96 -12.00 15.99
CA ARG A 144 -1.08 -13.10 16.97
C ARG A 144 -2.00 -12.73 18.13
N LYS A 145 -1.94 -11.47 18.57
CA LYS A 145 -2.83 -10.91 19.59
C LYS A 145 -4.24 -10.60 19.08
N LYS A 146 -4.54 -10.87 17.79
CA LYS A 146 -5.83 -10.56 17.13
C LYS A 146 -6.23 -9.08 17.20
N LEU A 147 -5.27 -8.17 17.42
CA LEU A 147 -5.50 -6.72 17.45
C LEU A 147 -5.57 -6.13 16.03
N ILE A 148 -4.88 -6.78 15.09
CA ILE A 148 -5.01 -6.52 13.66
C ILE A 148 -5.29 -7.83 12.93
N ARG A 149 -6.04 -7.77 11.83
CA ARG A 149 -6.33 -8.96 11.03
C ARG A 149 -5.13 -9.29 10.16
N LYS A 150 -4.75 -10.56 10.14
CA LYS A 150 -3.76 -11.06 9.19
C LYS A 150 -4.35 -10.96 7.79
N VAL A 151 -3.63 -10.30 6.90
CA VAL A 151 -4.05 -10.16 5.50
C VAL A 151 -3.76 -11.46 4.75
N ASN A 152 -4.72 -12.37 4.76
CA ASN A 152 -4.71 -13.55 3.89
C ASN A 152 -5.24 -13.15 2.51
N ASN A 153 -4.47 -12.35 1.77
CA ASN A 153 -4.83 -12.00 0.41
C ASN A 153 -4.56 -13.20 -0.52
N VAL A 154 -5.58 -14.05 -0.68
CA VAL A 154 -5.59 -15.18 -1.64
C VAL A 154 -5.90 -14.69 -3.06
N LYS A 155 -6.46 -13.48 -3.23
CA LYS A 155 -6.80 -12.91 -4.54
C LYS A 155 -5.87 -11.74 -4.90
N PHE A 156 -5.67 -11.51 -6.20
CA PHE A 156 -4.99 -10.32 -6.70
C PHE A 156 -5.74 -9.06 -6.27
N SER A 157 -5.00 -8.03 -5.84
CA SER A 157 -5.61 -6.75 -5.48
C SER A 157 -6.09 -6.02 -6.73
N GLU A 158 -7.10 -5.18 -6.56
CA GLU A 158 -7.70 -4.41 -7.66
C GLU A 158 -6.67 -3.51 -8.35
N LEU A 159 -5.69 -2.99 -7.59
CA LEU A 159 -4.58 -2.22 -8.15
C LEU A 159 -3.71 -3.04 -9.09
N ILE A 160 -3.39 -4.29 -8.74
CA ILE A 160 -2.61 -5.19 -9.62
C ILE A 160 -3.40 -5.43 -10.91
N LYS A 161 -4.70 -5.72 -10.81
CA LYS A 161 -5.54 -5.91 -12.00
C LYS A 161 -5.55 -4.67 -12.90
N LYS A 162 -5.73 -3.47 -12.32
CA LYS A 162 -5.67 -2.20 -13.04
C LYS A 162 -4.31 -1.99 -13.71
N ARG A 163 -3.20 -2.29 -13.04
CA ARG A 163 -1.84 -2.17 -13.60
C ARG A 163 -1.59 -3.18 -14.71
N VAL A 164 -2.01 -4.42 -14.56
CA VAL A 164 -1.95 -5.43 -15.62
C VAL A 164 -2.71 -4.93 -16.84
N ASN A 165 -3.97 -4.49 -16.66
CA ASN A 165 -4.78 -3.99 -17.77
C ASN A 165 -4.17 -2.75 -18.44
N SER A 166 -3.59 -1.82 -17.67
CA SER A 166 -2.91 -0.64 -18.20
C SER A 166 -1.71 -1.02 -19.07
N ILE A 167 -0.85 -1.94 -18.59
CA ILE A 167 0.30 -2.39 -19.37
C ILE A 167 -0.17 -3.16 -20.62
N LEU A 168 -1.25 -3.96 -20.52
CA LEU A 168 -1.82 -4.65 -21.66
C LEU A 168 -2.36 -3.69 -22.73
N GLN A 169 -3.08 -2.65 -22.34
CA GLN A 169 -3.56 -1.60 -23.25
C GLN A 169 -2.41 -0.85 -23.93
N GLU A 170 -1.38 -0.48 -23.17
CA GLU A 170 -0.16 0.14 -23.72
C GLU A 170 0.54 -0.81 -24.72
N CYS A 171 0.58 -2.10 -24.41
CA CYS A 171 1.09 -3.14 -25.31
C CYS A 171 0.23 -3.30 -26.58
N GLU A 172 -1.11 -3.24 -26.49
CA GLU A 172 -2.04 -3.32 -27.63
C GLU A 172 -1.91 -2.14 -28.60
N THR A 173 -1.53 -0.96 -28.10
CA THR A 173 -1.26 0.22 -28.93
C THR A 173 0.09 0.16 -29.65
N ASP A 174 1.04 -0.63 -29.15
CA ASP A 174 2.33 -0.90 -29.80
C ASP A 174 2.09 -1.92 -30.95
N GLU A 175 2.66 -1.70 -32.15
CA GLU A 175 2.44 -2.54 -33.35
C GLU A 175 2.73 -4.04 -33.12
N ILE A 176 3.48 -4.33 -32.06
CA ILE A 176 3.97 -5.64 -31.63
C ILE A 176 2.86 -6.61 -31.20
N PHE A 177 1.75 -6.11 -30.61
CA PHE A 177 0.63 -6.97 -30.18
C PHE A 177 -0.53 -6.99 -31.17
N LYS A 178 -0.47 -6.15 -32.21
CA LYS A 178 -1.67 -5.52 -32.77
C LYS A 178 -2.70 -6.45 -33.39
N ASN A 179 -2.41 -7.72 -33.73
CA ASN A 179 -3.41 -8.53 -34.47
C ASN A 179 -3.53 -10.03 -34.18
N LYS A 180 -2.63 -10.71 -33.46
CA LYS A 180 -2.72 -12.20 -33.29
C LYS A 180 -3.10 -12.71 -31.90
N PHE A 181 -2.93 -11.91 -30.84
CA PHE A 181 -2.99 -12.44 -29.47
C PHE A 181 -3.87 -11.66 -28.48
N ALA A 182 -4.43 -10.50 -28.84
CA ALA A 182 -5.19 -9.64 -27.92
C ALA A 182 -6.29 -10.40 -27.14
N ASN A 183 -7.14 -11.17 -27.83
CA ASN A 183 -8.19 -11.97 -27.20
C ASN A 183 -7.62 -13.07 -26.29
N LYS A 184 -6.57 -13.79 -26.75
CA LYS A 184 -5.91 -14.86 -25.99
C LYS A 184 -5.18 -14.32 -24.75
N ILE A 185 -4.67 -13.10 -24.83
CA ILE A 185 -4.03 -12.39 -23.71
C ILE A 185 -5.06 -12.04 -22.66
N LYS A 186 -6.21 -11.47 -23.07
CA LYS A 186 -7.30 -11.11 -22.16
C LYS A 186 -7.87 -12.35 -21.45
N GLU A 187 -8.11 -13.44 -22.18
CA GLU A 187 -8.52 -14.72 -21.61
C GLU A 187 -7.48 -15.28 -20.62
N ARG A 188 -6.20 -15.31 -21.01
CA ARG A 188 -5.15 -15.86 -20.16
C ARG A 188 -4.89 -15.00 -18.92
N THR A 189 -5.06 -13.68 -19.05
CA THR A 189 -5.01 -12.73 -17.94
C THR A 189 -6.08 -13.05 -16.92
N ASN A 190 -7.33 -13.27 -17.36
CA ASN A 190 -8.43 -13.64 -16.48
C ASN A 190 -8.16 -14.97 -15.75
N VAL A 191 -7.60 -15.96 -16.44
CA VAL A 191 -7.22 -17.26 -15.84
C VAL A 191 -6.11 -17.09 -14.80
N LEU A 192 -5.07 -16.32 -15.10
CA LEU A 192 -3.98 -16.11 -14.14
C LEU A 192 -4.43 -15.28 -12.93
N LEU A 193 -5.27 -14.26 -13.16
CA LEU A 193 -5.85 -13.45 -12.09
C LEU A 193 -6.88 -14.22 -11.25
N SER A 194 -7.47 -15.30 -11.77
CA SER A 194 -8.40 -16.17 -11.02
C SER A 194 -7.69 -17.27 -10.24
N LYS A 195 -6.51 -17.74 -10.66
CA LYS A 195 -5.73 -18.79 -10.00
C LYS A 195 -5.26 -18.47 -8.57
N GLY A 196 -5.40 -17.23 -8.08
CA GLY A 196 -5.08 -16.87 -6.68
C GLY A 196 -3.59 -16.97 -6.28
N ILE A 197 -2.73 -17.47 -7.17
CA ILE A 197 -1.27 -17.45 -7.00
C ILE A 197 -0.83 -15.99 -7.07
N LYS A 198 -0.55 -15.36 -5.92
CA LYS A 198 -0.04 -13.98 -5.88
C LYS A 198 1.49 -14.00 -5.80
N PRO A 199 2.20 -13.25 -6.65
CA PRO A 199 3.61 -12.98 -6.39
C PRO A 199 3.70 -12.00 -5.20
N HIS A 200 4.49 -12.33 -4.17
CA HIS A 200 4.66 -11.51 -2.94
C HIS A 200 5.50 -10.24 -3.21
N ILE A 201 5.00 -9.39 -4.10
CA ILE A 201 5.76 -8.29 -4.70
C ILE A 201 4.86 -7.07 -4.85
N ASP A 202 5.48 -5.91 -5.06
CA ASP A 202 4.80 -4.64 -5.31
C ASP A 202 3.90 -4.71 -6.57
N ALA A 203 2.86 -3.88 -6.65
CA ALA A 203 1.87 -3.94 -7.72
C ALA A 203 2.45 -3.78 -9.14
N ASN A 204 3.45 -2.90 -9.32
CA ASN A 204 4.10 -2.72 -10.63
C ASN A 204 4.94 -3.96 -10.98
N GLN A 205 5.69 -4.50 -10.01
CA GLN A 205 6.46 -5.73 -10.19
C GLN A 205 5.54 -6.93 -10.53
N ALA A 206 4.41 -7.04 -9.82
CA ALA A 206 3.40 -8.07 -10.02
C ALA A 206 2.83 -8.01 -11.44
N ALA A 207 2.48 -6.82 -11.91
CA ALA A 207 1.92 -6.64 -13.24
C ALA A 207 2.90 -7.06 -14.34
N ILE A 208 4.17 -6.63 -14.25
CA ILE A 208 5.21 -7.05 -15.21
C ILE A 208 5.38 -8.57 -15.19
N VAL A 209 5.48 -9.19 -14.01
CA VAL A 209 5.64 -10.64 -13.87
C VAL A 209 4.47 -11.40 -14.52
N ILE A 210 3.22 -10.98 -14.27
CA ILE A 210 2.03 -11.60 -14.86
C ILE A 210 2.07 -11.50 -16.38
N ILE A 211 2.44 -10.34 -16.93
CA ILE A 211 2.46 -10.12 -18.38
C ILE A 211 3.56 -10.93 -19.07
N LEU A 212 4.75 -11.02 -18.45
CA LEU A 212 5.80 -11.91 -18.93
C LEU A 212 5.37 -13.39 -18.89
N SER A 213 4.58 -13.80 -17.89
CA SER A 213 4.01 -15.15 -17.82
C SER A 213 3.00 -15.41 -18.92
N ILE A 214 2.14 -14.44 -19.22
CA ILE A 214 1.20 -14.51 -20.35
C ILE A 214 1.97 -14.65 -21.67
N CYS A 215 3.00 -13.83 -21.88
CA CYS A 215 3.84 -13.89 -23.08
C CYS A 215 4.48 -15.28 -23.26
N ARG A 216 4.96 -15.88 -22.16
CA ARG A 216 5.52 -17.24 -22.17
C ARG A 216 4.48 -18.28 -22.57
N ASP A 217 3.31 -18.25 -21.94
CA ASP A 217 2.23 -19.22 -22.18
C ASP A 217 1.74 -19.17 -23.63
N LEU A 218 1.68 -17.97 -24.19
CA LEU A 218 1.28 -17.74 -25.59
C LEU A 218 2.43 -17.92 -26.59
N LYS A 219 3.63 -18.33 -26.12
CA LYS A 219 4.84 -18.50 -26.95
C LYS A 219 5.19 -17.26 -27.78
N VAL A 220 4.98 -16.07 -27.21
CA VAL A 220 5.38 -14.79 -27.81
C VAL A 220 6.90 -14.75 -27.98
N ASP A 221 7.39 -14.07 -29.02
CA ASP A 221 8.83 -13.92 -29.28
C ASP A 221 9.57 -13.42 -28.01
N ARG A 222 10.71 -14.06 -27.73
CA ARG A 222 11.61 -13.70 -26.64
C ARG A 222 12.09 -12.25 -26.73
N LYS A 223 12.25 -11.70 -27.94
CA LYS A 223 12.63 -10.29 -28.16
C LYS A 223 11.57 -9.34 -27.59
N ILE A 224 10.30 -9.65 -27.81
CA ILE A 224 9.16 -8.87 -27.30
C ILE A 224 9.12 -8.94 -25.77
N SER A 225 9.22 -10.16 -25.22
CA SER A 225 9.24 -10.35 -23.75
C SER A 225 10.40 -9.60 -23.08
N LYS A 226 11.58 -9.59 -23.73
CA LYS A 226 12.76 -8.86 -23.25
C LYS A 226 12.50 -7.35 -23.26
N ARG A 227 11.98 -6.80 -24.36
CA ARG A 227 11.66 -5.38 -24.50
C ARG A 227 10.59 -4.92 -23.49
N ILE A 228 9.52 -5.69 -23.28
CA ILE A 228 8.51 -5.40 -22.23
C ILE A 228 9.19 -5.28 -20.87
N MET A 229 10.01 -6.27 -20.50
CA MET A 229 10.73 -6.23 -19.22
C MET A 229 11.63 -4.99 -19.13
N GLU A 230 12.36 -4.65 -20.18
CA GLU A 230 13.25 -3.49 -20.20
C GLU A 230 12.50 -2.18 -20.04
N ASN A 231 11.48 -1.94 -20.87
CA ASN A 231 10.70 -0.70 -20.89
C ASN A 231 10.00 -0.44 -19.54
N TYR A 232 9.31 -1.45 -18.99
CA TYR A 232 8.54 -1.26 -17.77
C TYR A 232 9.40 -1.29 -16.51
N CYS A 233 10.56 -1.98 -16.53
CA CYS A 233 11.51 -1.83 -15.43
C CYS A 233 12.11 -0.42 -15.41
N GLU A 234 12.38 0.18 -16.57
CA GLU A 234 12.87 1.56 -16.65
C GLU A 234 11.80 2.57 -16.25
N LYS A 235 10.58 2.46 -16.82
CA LYS A 235 9.43 3.34 -16.50
C LYS A 235 9.09 3.41 -15.01
N TYR A 236 9.30 2.32 -14.27
CA TYR A 236 8.97 2.23 -12.84
C TYR A 236 10.19 2.19 -11.92
N ASP A 237 11.40 2.42 -12.43
CA ASP A 237 12.66 2.36 -11.68
C ASP A 237 12.82 1.05 -10.86
N LEU A 238 12.70 -0.09 -11.56
CA LEU A 238 12.72 -1.43 -10.98
C LEU A 238 13.97 -2.21 -11.40
N ASP A 239 14.52 -2.97 -10.45
CA ASP A 239 15.63 -3.90 -10.71
C ASP A 239 15.19 -5.09 -11.59
N LYS A 240 15.69 -5.11 -12.83
CA LYS A 240 15.46 -6.17 -13.84
C LYS A 240 15.83 -7.57 -13.31
N LYS A 241 16.93 -7.71 -12.56
CA LYS A 241 17.37 -9.02 -12.01
C LYS A 241 16.35 -9.54 -11.00
N LYS A 242 15.81 -8.65 -10.17
CA LYS A 242 14.78 -8.98 -9.19
C LYS A 242 13.48 -9.42 -9.85
N ILE A 243 13.00 -8.69 -10.85
CA ILE A 243 11.81 -9.06 -11.65
C ILE A 243 11.99 -10.45 -12.28
N ARG A 244 13.15 -10.69 -12.90
CA ARG A 244 13.44 -11.98 -13.54
C ARG A 244 13.39 -13.15 -12.54
N ARG A 245 13.95 -12.99 -11.34
CA ARG A 245 13.86 -14.01 -10.27
C ARG A 245 12.41 -14.27 -9.85
N GLN A 246 11.64 -13.20 -9.67
CA GLN A 246 10.22 -13.29 -9.28
C GLN A 246 9.37 -13.97 -10.36
N TYR A 247 9.61 -13.67 -11.63
CA TYR A 247 8.98 -14.32 -12.78
C TYR A 247 9.20 -15.84 -12.78
N TYR A 248 10.44 -16.30 -12.57
CA TYR A 248 10.71 -17.75 -12.54
C TYR A 248 10.05 -18.42 -11.33
N GLN A 249 10.08 -17.79 -10.15
CA GLN A 249 9.40 -18.32 -8.96
C GLN A 249 7.88 -18.40 -9.16
N PHE A 250 7.29 -17.39 -9.77
CA PHE A 250 5.88 -17.31 -10.06
C PHE A 250 5.43 -18.41 -11.02
N ASN A 251 6.13 -18.60 -12.14
CA ASN A 251 5.83 -19.67 -13.09
C ASN A 251 6.02 -21.07 -12.50
N ARG A 252 7.01 -21.27 -11.63
CA ARG A 252 7.18 -22.55 -10.91
C ARG A 252 5.98 -22.87 -10.02
N ARG A 253 5.32 -21.85 -9.44
CA ARG A 253 4.10 -22.02 -8.65
C ARG A 253 2.90 -22.36 -9.54
N ILE A 254 2.75 -21.66 -10.67
CA ILE A 254 1.66 -21.95 -11.64
C ILE A 254 1.70 -23.38 -12.16
N ILE A 255 2.89 -23.96 -12.39
CA ILE A 255 3.03 -25.34 -12.89
C ILE A 255 2.64 -26.39 -11.83
N ARG A 256 2.72 -26.05 -10.54
CA ARG A 256 2.43 -26.98 -9.43
C ARG A 256 0.95 -27.01 -9.04
N GLU A 257 0.13 -26.11 -9.57
CA GLU A 257 -1.32 -26.02 -9.39
C GLU A 257 -2.10 -26.31 -10.68
#